data_AF-V5IAR6-F1
#
_entry.id   AF-V5IAR6-F1
#
_cell.length_a   1.000
_cell.length_b   1.000
_cell.length_c   1.000
_cell.angle_alpha   90.00
_cell.angle_beta   90.00
_cell.angle_gamma   90.00
#
_symmetry.space_group_name_H-M   'P 1'
#
loop_
_entity.id
_entity.type
_entity.pdbx_description
1 polymer ?
#
loop_
_entity_poly.entity_id
_entity_poly.type
_entity_poly.pdbx_seq_one_letter_code
_entity_poly.pdbx_strand_id
1 'polypeptide(L)'
;DINKLVEEMRAGGTVKMTEEDFKRMEAMETHVDFLEDCVGFLRLIDNAIPIMIELLETTTIGDMHEAVEFFTSAYQFSIDNSMRGILAMLKIMQRNEQERRDCIINAFKTIYLNTDSTNTEE
;
A
#
# COMPACT_ATOMS: atom_id res chain seq x y z
N ASP A 1 32.64 0.17 3.49
CA ASP A 1 32.75 0.07 2.03
C ASP A 1 32.82 -1.38 1.58
N ILE A 2 31.75 -1.86 0.92
CA ILE A 2 31.63 -3.23 0.41
C ILE A 2 32.74 -3.56 -0.58
N ASN A 3 33.11 -2.60 -1.44
CA ASN A 3 34.18 -2.77 -2.42
C ASN A 3 35.55 -3.04 -1.77
N LYS A 4 35.81 -2.50 -0.58
CA LYS A 4 37.06 -2.73 0.15
C LYS A 4 37.10 -4.12 0.82
N LEU A 5 35.95 -4.57 1.34
CA LEU A 5 35.78 -5.89 1.94
C LEU A 5 35.96 -7.03 0.92
N VAL A 6 35.45 -6.84 -0.30
CA VAL A 6 35.57 -7.80 -1.41
C VAL A 6 37.02 -7.96 -1.88
N GLU A 7 37.80 -6.87 -1.89
CA GLU A 7 39.23 -6.91 -2.23
C GLU A 7 40.07 -7.58 -1.15
N GLU A 8 39.76 -7.37 0.14
CA GLU A 8 40.45 -8.04 1.26
C GLU A 8 40.17 -9.56 1.30
N MET A 9 38.96 -10.00 0.93
CA MET A 9 38.63 -11.42 0.77
C MET A 9 39.37 -12.07 -0.42
N ARG A 10 39.59 -11.34 -1.51
CA ARG A 10 40.38 -11.81 -2.66
C ARG A 10 41.87 -11.93 -2.36
N ALA A 11 42.39 -11.13 -1.43
CA ALA A 11 43.79 -11.13 -1.02
C ALA A 11 44.15 -12.23 0.01
N GLY A 12 43.23 -13.13 0.36
CA GLY A 12 43.47 -14.21 1.31
C GLY A 12 43.61 -13.76 2.78
N GLY A 13 43.24 -12.50 3.08
CA GLY A 13 43.19 -11.97 4.43
C GLY A 13 41.96 -12.49 5.18
N THR A 14 42.16 -12.97 6.42
CA THR A 14 41.04 -13.22 7.34
C THR A 14 40.41 -11.88 7.69
N VAL A 15 39.18 -11.63 7.19
CA VAL A 15 38.40 -10.45 7.55
C VAL A 15 38.22 -10.45 9.07
N LYS A 16 38.85 -9.51 9.77
CA LYS A 16 38.58 -9.27 11.20
C LYS A 16 37.27 -8.49 11.30
N MET A 17 36.15 -9.19 11.21
CA MET A 17 34.83 -8.64 11.46
C MET A 17 34.70 -8.37 12.97
N THR A 18 34.39 -7.13 13.36
CA THR A 18 34.14 -6.83 14.77
C THR A 18 32.75 -7.31 15.17
N GLU A 19 32.49 -7.51 16.47
CA GLU A 19 31.16 -7.88 16.96
C GLU A 19 30.09 -6.84 16.59
N GLU A 20 30.48 -5.56 16.53
CA GLU A 20 29.61 -4.47 16.08
C GLU A 20 29.26 -4.58 14.59
N ASP A 21 30.23 -4.95 13.75
CA ASP A 21 29.98 -5.15 12.32
C ASP A 21 29.03 -6.33 12.07
N PHE A 22 29.15 -7.42 12.86
CA PHE A 22 28.25 -8.56 12.79
C PHE A 22 26.80 -8.18 13.16
N LYS A 23 26.62 -7.45 14.27
CA LYS A 23 25.29 -6.95 14.69
C LYS A 23 24.67 -6.00 13.66
N ARG A 24 25.50 -5.14 13.03
CA ARG A 24 25.03 -4.25 11.98
C ARG A 24 24.58 -5.02 10.73
N MET A 25 25.29 -6.08 10.38
CA MET A 25 24.94 -6.95 9.25
C MET A 25 23.61 -7.67 9.51
N GLU A 26 23.41 -8.26 10.70
CA GLU A 26 22.17 -8.92 11.10
C GLU A 26 20.96 -7.96 11.10
N ALA A 27 21.16 -6.73 11.59
CA ALA A 27 20.12 -5.70 11.54
C ALA A 27 19.77 -5.28 10.10
N MET A 28 20.76 -5.25 9.20
CA MET A 28 20.54 -4.94 7.79
C MET A 28 19.82 -6.07 7.07
N GLU A 29 20.17 -7.33 7.35
CA GLU A 29 19.49 -8.52 6.82
C GLU A 29 18.02 -8.53 7.25
N THR A 30 17.74 -8.35 8.54
CA THR A 30 16.36 -8.24 9.06
C THR A 30 15.58 -7.10 8.38
N HIS A 31 16.23 -5.96 8.12
CA HIS A 31 15.59 -4.83 7.43
C HIS A 31 15.32 -5.14 5.96
N VAL A 32 16.21 -5.88 5.27
CA VAL A 32 15.98 -6.32 3.89
C VAL A 32 14.81 -7.27 3.84
N ASP A 33 14.77 -8.29 4.71
CA ASP A 33 13.68 -9.26 4.78
C ASP A 33 12.32 -8.57 4.97
N PHE A 34 12.26 -7.61 5.90
CA PHE A 34 11.05 -6.83 6.13
C PHE A 34 10.60 -6.04 4.89
N LEU A 35 11.54 -5.43 4.17
CA LEU A 35 11.22 -4.71 2.94
C LEU A 35 10.77 -5.65 1.82
N GLU A 36 11.37 -6.84 1.70
CA GLU A 36 10.96 -7.87 0.74
C GLU A 36 9.54 -8.36 1.01
N ASP A 37 9.19 -8.59 2.28
CA ASP A 37 7.83 -8.93 2.70
C ASP A 37 6.84 -7.80 2.36
N CYS A 38 7.22 -6.54 2.61
CA CYS A 38 6.42 -5.38 2.26
C CYS A 38 6.17 -5.31 0.74
N VAL A 39 7.20 -5.55 -0.10
CA VAL A 39 7.06 -5.61 -1.55
C VAL A 39 6.14 -6.76 -1.97
N GLY A 40 6.26 -7.94 -1.33
CA GLY A 40 5.38 -9.07 -1.54
C GLY A 40 3.91 -8.71 -1.26
N PHE A 41 3.65 -8.07 -0.13
CA PHE A 41 2.32 -7.60 0.26
C PHE A 41 1.75 -6.57 -0.72
N LEU A 42 2.54 -5.57 -1.12
CA LEU A 42 2.10 -4.56 -2.09
C LEU A 42 1.76 -5.17 -3.45
N ARG A 43 2.52 -6.18 -3.91
CA ARG A 43 2.19 -6.93 -5.14
C ARG A 43 0.86 -7.67 -5.02
N LEU A 44 0.55 -8.24 -3.86
CA LEU A 44 -0.74 -8.89 -3.63
C LEU A 44 -1.90 -7.88 -3.74
N ILE A 45 -1.73 -6.68 -3.17
CA ILE A 45 -2.73 -5.62 -3.29
C ILE A 45 -2.89 -5.19 -4.75
N ASP A 46 -1.79 -4.96 -5.48
CA ASP A 46 -1.84 -4.52 -6.87
C ASP A 46 -2.55 -5.55 -7.78
N ASN A 47 -2.31 -6.85 -7.53
CA ASN A 47 -3.02 -7.93 -8.21
C ASN A 47 -4.51 -8.00 -7.86
N ALA A 48 -4.90 -7.56 -6.66
CA ALA A 48 -6.30 -7.54 -6.23
C ALA A 48 -7.09 -6.39 -6.84
N ILE A 49 -6.45 -5.26 -7.18
CA ILE A 49 -7.11 -4.07 -7.76
C ILE A 49 -8.09 -4.39 -8.91
N PRO A 50 -7.72 -5.13 -9.98
CA PRO A 50 -8.66 -5.44 -11.06
C PRO A 50 -9.88 -6.22 -10.58
N ILE A 51 -9.70 -7.20 -9.67
CA ILE A 51 -10.78 -8.00 -9.11
C ILE A 51 -11.73 -7.11 -8.29
N MET A 52 -11.18 -6.21 -7.47
CA MET A 52 -11.98 -5.29 -6.68
C MET A 52 -12.75 -4.30 -7.56
N ILE A 53 -12.21 -3.89 -8.71
CA ILE A 53 -12.95 -3.09 -9.70
C ILE A 53 -14.14 -3.89 -10.26
N GLU A 54 -13.97 -5.18 -10.55
CA GLU A 54 -15.08 -6.03 -10.99
C GLU A 54 -16.16 -6.14 -9.90
N LEU A 55 -15.75 -6.32 -8.63
CA LEU A 55 -16.68 -6.38 -7.49
C LEU A 55 -17.53 -5.12 -7.33
N LEU A 56 -16.97 -3.95 -7.60
CA LEU A 56 -17.73 -2.70 -7.61
C LEU A 56 -18.91 -2.73 -8.61
N GLU A 57 -18.75 -3.41 -9.76
CA GLU A 57 -19.76 -3.47 -10.82
C GLU A 57 -20.81 -4.57 -10.63
N THR A 58 -20.59 -5.51 -9.70
CA THR A 58 -21.48 -6.67 -9.44
C THR A 58 -22.90 -6.27 -9.04
N THR A 59 -23.85 -7.19 -9.14
CA THR A 59 -25.23 -6.94 -8.67
C THR A 59 -25.39 -7.09 -7.16
N THR A 60 -24.44 -7.74 -6.50
CA THR A 60 -24.45 -7.97 -5.05
C THR A 60 -24.01 -6.69 -4.35
N ILE A 61 -24.90 -6.10 -3.55
CA ILE A 61 -24.60 -4.86 -2.83
C ILE A 61 -23.44 -5.07 -1.85
N GLY A 62 -23.40 -6.20 -1.13
CA GLY A 62 -22.31 -6.52 -0.18
C GLY A 62 -20.91 -6.51 -0.82
N ASP A 63 -20.75 -7.17 -1.97
CA ASP A 63 -19.46 -7.20 -2.71
C ASP A 63 -19.01 -5.79 -3.12
N MET A 64 -19.96 -4.95 -3.52
CA MET A 64 -19.69 -3.55 -3.86
C MET A 64 -19.30 -2.72 -2.64
N HIS A 65 -19.91 -2.93 -1.47
CA HIS A 65 -19.52 -2.27 -0.22
C HIS A 65 -18.07 -2.60 0.17
N GLU A 66 -17.72 -3.88 0.18
CA GLU A 66 -16.36 -4.34 0.50
C GLU A 66 -15.32 -3.77 -0.49
N ALA A 67 -15.69 -3.68 -1.77
CA ALA A 67 -14.81 -3.07 -2.76
C ALA A 67 -14.65 -1.54 -2.58
N VAL A 68 -15.71 -0.83 -2.17
CA VAL A 68 -15.63 0.60 -1.81
C VAL A 68 -14.72 0.80 -0.60
N GLU A 69 -14.84 -0.01 0.44
CA GLU A 69 -13.99 0.06 1.63
C GLU A 69 -12.53 -0.21 1.28
N PHE A 70 -12.26 -1.26 0.49
CA PHE A 70 -10.92 -1.57 0.00
C PHE A 70 -10.27 -0.38 -0.73
N PHE A 71 -10.96 0.25 -1.68
CA PHE A 71 -10.38 1.38 -2.42
C PHE A 71 -10.26 2.64 -1.57
N THR A 72 -11.14 2.84 -0.59
CA THR A 72 -11.03 3.93 0.38
C THR A 72 -9.73 3.78 1.18
N SER A 73 -9.49 2.60 1.75
CA SER A 73 -8.25 2.32 2.49
C SER A 73 -7.02 2.35 1.59
N ALA A 74 -7.06 1.70 0.42
CA ALA A 74 -5.94 1.67 -0.51
C ALA A 74 -5.52 3.08 -0.95
N TYR A 75 -6.48 3.98 -1.16
CA TYR A 75 -6.19 5.37 -1.49
C TYR A 75 -5.61 6.14 -0.29
N GLN A 76 -6.15 5.96 0.92
CA GLN A 76 -5.62 6.58 2.14
C GLN A 76 -4.18 6.15 2.43
N PHE A 77 -3.85 4.88 2.19
CA PHE A 77 -2.48 4.36 2.31
C PHE A 77 -1.58 4.73 1.12
N SER A 78 -2.08 5.50 0.15
CA SER A 78 -1.34 5.89 -1.06
C SER A 78 -0.78 4.69 -1.84
N ILE A 79 -1.54 3.60 -1.89
CA ILE A 79 -1.16 2.42 -2.66
C ILE A 79 -1.18 2.75 -4.15
N ASP A 80 -0.17 2.29 -4.87
CA ASP A 80 -0.08 2.42 -6.32
C ASP A 80 -1.35 1.88 -7.00
N ASN A 81 -1.75 2.50 -8.10
CA ASN A 81 -2.94 2.12 -8.88
C ASN A 81 -4.30 2.23 -8.15
N SER A 82 -4.36 2.57 -6.87
CA SER A 82 -5.62 2.77 -6.11
C SER A 82 -6.55 3.79 -6.77
N MET A 83 -5.99 4.82 -7.42
CA MET A 83 -6.72 5.84 -8.17
C MET A 83 -7.61 5.25 -9.28
N ARG A 84 -7.25 4.08 -9.84
CA ARG A 84 -8.08 3.39 -10.83
C ARG A 84 -9.41 2.96 -10.24
N GLY A 85 -9.41 2.47 -8.99
CA GLY A 85 -10.61 2.12 -8.25
C GLY A 85 -11.44 3.34 -7.89
N ILE A 86 -10.79 4.44 -7.47
CA ILE A 86 -11.48 5.72 -7.20
C ILE A 86 -12.23 6.23 -8.44
N LEU A 87 -11.59 6.18 -9.62
CA LEU A 87 -12.25 6.54 -10.88
C LEU A 87 -13.39 5.58 -11.23
N ALA A 88 -13.27 4.29 -10.92
CA ALA A 88 -14.34 3.31 -11.12
C ALA A 88 -15.54 3.58 -10.21
N MET A 89 -15.31 3.93 -8.94
CA MET A 89 -16.36 4.35 -8.00
C MET A 89 -17.13 5.58 -8.53
N LEU A 90 -16.44 6.59 -9.07
CA LEU A 90 -17.10 7.74 -9.70
C LEU A 90 -18.01 7.34 -10.88
N LYS A 91 -17.61 6.36 -11.70
CA LYS A 91 -18.45 5.89 -12.81
C LYS A 91 -19.72 5.22 -12.31
N ILE A 92 -19.64 4.45 -11.23
CA ILE A 92 -20.81 3.74 -10.66
C ILE A 92 -21.81 4.71 -10.05
N MET A 93 -21.34 5.82 -9.48
CA MET A 93 -22.20 6.87 -8.95
C MET A 93 -23.21 7.42 -9.98
N GLN A 94 -22.90 7.32 -11.28
CA GLN A 94 -23.78 7.74 -12.38
C GLN A 94 -24.98 6.81 -12.60
N ARG A 95 -25.00 5.61 -12.00
CA ARG A 95 -26.14 4.68 -12.08
C ARG A 95 -27.32 5.18 -11.23
N ASN A 96 -28.54 4.76 -11.56
CA ASN A 96 -29.79 5.17 -10.90
C ASN A 96 -30.12 4.33 -9.65
N GLU A 97 -29.09 3.90 -8.91
CA GLU A 97 -29.23 3.07 -7.72
C GLU A 97 -28.82 3.89 -6.49
N GLN A 98 -29.80 4.30 -5.69
CA GLN A 98 -29.61 5.24 -4.59
C GLN A 98 -28.61 4.71 -3.54
N GLU A 99 -28.74 3.45 -3.16
CA GLU A 99 -27.89 2.82 -2.14
C GLU A 99 -26.41 2.81 -2.52
N ARG A 100 -26.09 2.48 -3.78
CA ARG A 100 -24.71 2.50 -4.29
C ARG A 100 -24.14 3.91 -4.31
N ARG A 101 -24.96 4.87 -4.73
CA ARG A 101 -24.58 6.29 -4.75
C ARG A 101 -24.26 6.79 -3.34
N ASP A 102 -25.08 6.46 -2.35
CA ASP A 102 -24.89 6.91 -0.98
C ASP A 102 -23.62 6.32 -0.34
N CYS A 103 -23.35 5.02 -0.58
CA CYS A 103 -22.10 4.37 -0.17
C CYS A 103 -20.87 5.09 -0.74
N ILE A 104 -20.87 5.34 -2.05
CA ILE A 104 -19.76 5.99 -2.75
C ILE A 104 -19.58 7.45 -2.30
N ILE A 105 -20.67 8.19 -2.08
CA ILE A 105 -20.63 9.57 -1.54
C ILE A 105 -19.98 9.58 -0.16
N ASN A 106 -20.33 8.63 0.71
CA ASN A 106 -19.75 8.57 2.05
C ASN A 106 -18.26 8.25 2.01
N ALA A 107 -17.82 7.33 1.13
CA ALA A 107 -16.41 7.09 0.89
C ALA A 107 -15.68 8.36 0.42
N PHE A 108 -16.25 9.11 -0.53
CA PHE A 108 -15.64 10.35 -1.02
C PHE A 108 -15.56 11.46 0.03
N LYS A 109 -16.55 11.57 0.93
CA LYS A 109 -16.46 12.47 2.08
C LYS A 109 -15.25 12.11 2.94
N THR A 110 -15.05 10.83 3.23
CA THR A 110 -13.93 10.35 4.03
C THR A 110 -12.58 10.61 3.36
N ILE A 111 -12.50 10.44 2.05
CA ILE A 111 -11.25 10.57 1.29
C ILE A 111 -10.84 12.04 1.08
N TYR A 112 -11.79 12.92 0.77
CA TYR A 112 -11.49 14.29 0.31
C TYR A 112 -11.98 15.40 1.22
N LEU A 113 -12.92 15.12 2.13
CA LEU A 113 -13.56 16.14 2.97
C LEU A 113 -13.25 15.96 4.47
N ASN A 114 -12.47 14.96 4.84
CA ASN A 114 -11.85 14.92 6.16
C ASN A 114 -10.70 15.94 6.18
N THR A 115 -10.92 17.05 6.87
CA THR A 115 -9.86 17.99 7.23
C THR A 115 -9.32 17.60 8.59
N ASP A 116 -8.01 17.39 8.70
CA ASP A 116 -7.34 17.31 10.00
C ASP A 116 -7.68 18.59 10.77
N SER A 117 -8.45 18.46 11.84
CA SER A 117 -8.91 19.55 12.68
C SER A 117 -7.79 20.22 13.49
N THR A 118 -6.52 19.97 13.14
CA THR A 118 -5.33 20.53 13.79
C THR A 118 -4.96 21.94 13.32
N ASN A 119 -5.65 22.51 12.32
CA ASN A 119 -5.35 23.86 11.80
C ASN A 119 -6.12 25.01 12.50
N THR A 120 -6.50 24.90 13.78
CA THR A 120 -7.18 26.01 14.49
C THR A 120 -6.60 26.33 15.87
N GLU A 121 -5.27 26.28 16.02
CA GLU A 121 -4.58 26.93 17.13
C GLU A 121 -3.36 27.69 16.59
N GLU A 122 -3.58 28.86 15.99
CA GLU A 122 -2.61 29.95 15.89
C GLU A 122 -2.99 31.06 16.87
#